data_AF-A0A803KCE9-F1
#
_entry.id   AF-A0A803KCE9-F1
#
_cell.length_a   1.000
_cell.length_b   1.000
_cell.length_c   1.000
_cell.angle_alpha   90.00
_cell.angle_beta   90.00
_cell.angle_gamma   90.00
#
_symmetry.space_group_name_H-M   'P 1'
#
loop_
_entity.id
_entity.type
_entity.pdbx_description
1 polymer ?
#
loop_
_entity_poly.entity_id
_entity_poly.type
_entity_poly.pdbx_seq_one_letter_code
_entity_poly.pdbx_strand_id
1 'polypeptide(L)'
;MGAVIYEDCHLVTINVPYVAGYLAFREVPVLVDAVQKLLEKDPCLMPQVLFVDGNGILHHRGFGVACHLGILTDLPCIGVAKNLLQVDGIENNDDHKEQIRELQSGGDFFNLTGSSGAILGAALKSCSKSSKPVYISVGHKISLETAVRLVHSCCQYRVPEPTRQADIRSREFLCKNRSQNI
;
A
#
# COMPACT_ATOMS: atom_id res chain seq x y z
N MET A 1 20.29 3.13 0.67
CA MET A 1 19.12 2.20 0.58
C MET A 1 18.80 1.76 2.00
N GLY A 2 17.52 1.69 2.38
CA GLY A 2 17.14 1.42 3.77
C GLY A 2 17.40 -0.03 4.19
N ALA A 3 17.89 -0.23 5.41
CA ALA A 3 17.98 -1.55 6.05
C ALA A 3 16.73 -1.79 6.90
N VAL A 4 16.34 -3.06 7.07
CA VAL A 4 15.27 -3.42 8.01
C VAL A 4 15.84 -3.33 9.42
N ILE A 5 15.25 -2.45 10.24
CA ILE A 5 15.65 -2.23 11.65
C ILE A 5 14.68 -2.87 12.64
N TYR A 6 13.47 -3.21 12.19
CA TYR A 6 12.45 -3.88 12.98
C TYR A 6 11.60 -4.78 12.07
N GLU A 7 11.25 -5.96 12.59
CA GLU A 7 10.31 -6.88 11.98
C GLU A 7 9.50 -7.58 13.06
N ASP A 8 8.22 -7.82 12.78
CA ASP A 8 7.35 -8.62 13.64
C ASP A 8 6.31 -9.34 12.78
N CYS A 9 6.02 -10.59 13.10
CA CYS A 9 5.14 -11.47 12.31
C CYS A 9 4.34 -12.38 13.25
N HIS A 10 3.02 -12.40 13.06
CA HIS A 10 2.10 -13.21 13.86
C HIS A 10 1.15 -14.00 12.97
N LEU A 11 0.83 -15.23 13.38
CA LEU A 11 -0.27 -15.97 12.80
C LEU A 11 -1.58 -15.43 13.36
N VAL A 12 -2.52 -15.11 12.49
CA VAL A 12 -3.82 -14.56 12.87
C VAL A 12 -4.94 -15.35 12.22
N THR A 13 -6.01 -15.57 12.97
CA THR A 13 -7.24 -16.18 12.45
C THR A 13 -8.24 -15.06 12.17
N ILE A 14 -8.64 -14.93 10.90
CA ILE A 14 -9.57 -13.89 10.47
C ILE A 14 -11.00 -14.43 10.51
N ASN A 15 -11.75 -14.05 11.56
CA ASN A 15 -13.12 -14.52 11.78
C ASN A 15 -14.21 -13.70 11.04
N VAL A 16 -13.82 -12.58 10.41
CA VAL A 16 -14.73 -11.71 9.65
C VAL A 16 -14.83 -12.20 8.19
N PRO A 17 -16.04 -12.33 7.61
CA PRO A 17 -16.22 -12.78 6.23
C PRO A 17 -15.65 -11.79 5.21
N TYR A 18 -15.25 -12.28 4.04
CA TYR A 18 -14.79 -11.43 2.94
C TYR A 18 -15.98 -10.82 2.20
N VAL A 19 -16.07 -9.48 2.24
CA VAL A 19 -16.98 -8.70 1.40
C VAL A 19 -16.14 -7.72 0.59
N ALA A 20 -16.30 -7.72 -0.74
CA ALA A 20 -15.57 -6.83 -1.62
C ALA A 20 -15.79 -5.36 -1.22
N GLY A 21 -14.72 -4.57 -1.11
CA GLY A 21 -14.77 -3.20 -0.61
C GLY A 21 -14.81 -3.05 0.92
N TYR A 22 -14.72 -4.15 1.69
CA TYR A 22 -14.65 -4.16 3.16
C TYR A 22 -13.43 -4.92 3.71
N LEU A 23 -12.41 -5.14 2.86
CA LEU A 23 -11.18 -5.84 3.26
C LEU A 23 -10.53 -5.22 4.51
N ALA A 24 -10.61 -3.90 4.65
CA ALA A 24 -10.08 -3.18 5.80
C ALA A 24 -10.58 -3.71 7.15
N PHE A 25 -11.83 -4.17 7.26
CA PHE A 25 -12.37 -4.71 8.52
C PHE A 25 -11.73 -6.03 8.94
N ARG A 26 -11.10 -6.74 8.00
CA ARG A 26 -10.39 -8.00 8.26
C ARG A 26 -8.95 -7.77 8.69
N GLU A 27 -8.30 -6.78 8.07
CA GLU A 27 -6.85 -6.58 8.18
C GLU A 27 -6.47 -5.48 9.17
N VAL A 28 -7.23 -4.38 9.22
CA VAL A 28 -6.86 -3.19 10.00
C VAL A 28 -6.71 -3.48 11.50
N PRO A 29 -7.60 -4.24 12.17
CA PRO A 29 -7.40 -4.55 13.59
C PRO A 29 -6.04 -5.20 13.87
N VAL A 30 -5.65 -6.18 13.03
CA VAL A 30 -4.36 -6.86 13.15
C VAL A 30 -3.18 -5.91 12.92
N LEU A 31 -3.31 -5.00 11.94
CA LEU A 31 -2.27 -4.02 11.64
C LEU A 31 -2.13 -2.96 12.73
N VAL A 32 -3.25 -2.50 13.32
CA VAL A 32 -3.25 -1.58 14.45
C VAL A 32 -2.56 -2.22 15.65
N ASP A 33 -2.88 -3.47 15.97
CA ASP A 33 -2.24 -4.22 17.06
C ASP A 33 -0.72 -4.34 16.83
N ALA A 34 -0.28 -4.57 15.59
CA ALA A 34 1.14 -4.63 15.26
C ALA A 34 1.86 -3.28 15.48
N VAL A 35 1.23 -2.17 15.12
CA VAL A 35 1.76 -0.82 15.38
C VAL A 35 1.80 -0.51 16.88
N GLN A 36 0.76 -0.87 17.63
CA GLN A 36 0.72 -0.69 19.09
C GLN A 36 1.81 -1.51 19.79
N LYS A 37 2.02 -2.76 19.39
CA LYS A 37 3.12 -3.60 19.91
C LYS A 37 4.50 -2.99 19.66
N LEU A 38 4.73 -2.41 18.48
CA LEU A 38 5.97 -1.70 18.19
C LEU A 38 6.12 -0.48 19.11
N LEU A 39 5.06 0.31 19.27
CA LEU A 39 5.07 1.47 20.16
C LEU A 39 5.39 1.09 21.61
N GLU A 40 4.85 -0.01 22.12
CA GLU A 40 5.12 -0.51 23.46
C GLU A 40 6.54 -1.08 23.62
N LYS A 41 7.04 -1.76 22.58
CA LYS A 41 8.33 -2.47 22.63
C LYS A 41 9.51 -1.55 22.41
N ASP A 42 9.45 -0.67 21.41
CA ASP A 42 10.52 0.27 21.06
C ASP A 42 9.95 1.53 20.38
N PRO A 43 9.52 2.53 21.19
CA PRO A 43 8.98 3.79 20.67
C PRO A 43 9.94 4.54 19.73
N CYS A 44 11.25 4.36 19.89
CA CYS A 44 12.26 5.04 19.09
C CYS A 44 12.29 4.54 17.63
N LEU A 45 11.75 3.35 17.38
CA LEU A 45 11.67 2.75 16.04
C LEU A 45 10.32 3.00 15.36
N MET A 46 9.45 3.83 15.94
CA MET A 46 8.14 4.14 15.35
C MET A 46 8.29 4.76 13.95
N PRO A 47 7.57 4.23 12.94
CA PRO A 47 7.69 4.73 11.59
C PRO A 47 7.05 6.11 11.47
N GLN A 48 7.72 7.01 10.75
CA GLN A 48 7.18 8.33 10.43
C GLN A 48 6.09 8.28 9.35
N VAL A 49 6.07 7.21 8.55
CA VAL A 49 5.09 6.97 7.49
C VAL A 49 4.92 5.47 7.28
N LEU A 50 3.68 5.03 7.09
CA LEU A 50 3.33 3.64 6.79
C LEU A 50 3.04 3.47 5.29
N PHE A 51 3.59 2.42 4.71
CA PHE A 51 3.28 1.99 3.36
C PHE A 51 2.40 0.75 3.45
N VAL A 52 1.19 0.84 2.94
CA VAL A 52 0.17 -0.22 3.07
C VAL A 52 -0.03 -0.87 1.71
N ASP A 53 0.08 -2.20 1.62
CA ASP A 53 -0.27 -2.95 0.41
C ASP A 53 -1.79 -2.96 0.25
N GLY A 54 -2.31 -1.96 -0.43
CA GLY A 54 -3.74 -1.69 -0.51
C GLY A 54 -4.03 -0.25 -0.92
N ASN A 55 -5.31 0.08 -1.00
CA ASN A 55 -5.75 1.41 -1.39
C ASN A 55 -5.97 2.33 -0.18
N GLY A 56 -5.81 3.64 -0.40
CA GLY A 56 -6.29 4.71 0.46
C GLY A 56 -7.58 5.31 -0.10
N ILE A 57 -7.56 6.59 -0.49
CA ILE A 57 -8.74 7.29 -1.05
C ILE A 57 -9.18 6.74 -2.42
N LEU A 58 -8.31 6.03 -3.16
CA LEU A 58 -8.67 5.30 -4.38
C LEU A 58 -9.48 4.05 -4.04
N HIS A 59 -10.72 4.25 -3.58
CA HIS A 59 -11.58 3.21 -3.05
C HIS A 59 -13.05 3.52 -3.37
N HIS A 60 -13.90 2.49 -3.47
CA HIS A 60 -15.33 2.62 -3.79
C HIS A 60 -16.07 3.62 -2.89
N ARG A 61 -15.56 3.85 -1.67
CA ARG A 61 -16.13 4.76 -0.67
C ARG A 61 -15.14 5.86 -0.24
N GLY A 62 -14.06 6.07 -0.98
CA GLY A 62 -12.99 7.00 -0.58
C GLY A 62 -12.23 6.59 0.69
N PHE A 63 -12.41 5.36 1.18
CA PHE A 63 -11.90 4.92 2.47
C PHE A 63 -11.37 3.47 2.41
N GLY A 64 -10.15 3.32 1.89
CA GLY A 64 -9.46 2.03 1.83
C GLY A 64 -8.69 1.68 3.11
N VAL A 65 -7.96 0.56 3.07
CA VAL A 65 -7.17 0.03 4.21
C VAL A 65 -6.15 1.05 4.70
N ALA A 66 -5.48 1.78 3.80
CA ALA A 66 -4.45 2.76 4.18
C ALA A 66 -5.06 3.97 4.91
N CYS A 67 -6.25 4.42 4.51
CA CYS A 67 -6.97 5.48 5.22
C CYS A 67 -7.39 5.01 6.61
N HIS A 68 -7.99 3.82 6.70
CA HIS A 68 -8.50 3.28 7.94
C HIS A 68 -7.38 3.05 8.95
N LEU A 69 -6.27 2.44 8.53
CA LEU A 69 -5.09 2.25 9.39
C LEU A 69 -4.50 3.58 9.84
N GLY A 70 -4.35 4.55 8.93
CA GLY A 70 -3.75 5.85 9.25
C GLY A 70 -4.57 6.66 10.24
N ILE A 71 -5.90 6.64 10.13
CA ILE A 71 -6.77 7.32 11.10
C ILE A 71 -6.68 6.68 12.48
N LEU A 72 -6.69 5.34 12.57
CA LEU A 72 -6.65 4.64 13.86
C LEU A 72 -5.29 4.71 14.55
N THR A 73 -4.21 4.78 13.79
CA THR A 73 -2.84 4.90 14.33
C THR A 73 -2.36 6.34 14.44
N ASP A 74 -3.11 7.30 13.89
CA ASP A 74 -2.75 8.71 13.77
C ASP A 74 -1.44 8.99 13.00
N LEU A 75 -0.95 7.99 12.25
CA LEU A 75 0.28 8.04 11.46
C LEU A 75 0.03 8.41 10.00
N PRO A 76 0.97 9.10 9.33
CA PRO A 76 0.95 9.26 7.88
C PRO A 76 0.92 7.91 7.18
N CYS A 77 -0.04 7.72 6.26
CA CYS A 77 -0.25 6.46 5.56
C CYS A 77 -0.35 6.66 4.06
N ILE A 78 0.28 5.77 3.30
CA ILE A 78 0.23 5.71 1.84
C ILE A 78 -0.33 4.36 1.42
N GLY A 79 -1.36 4.37 0.58
CA GLY A 79 -1.83 3.16 -0.09
C GLY A 79 -1.00 2.89 -1.33
N VAL A 80 -0.38 1.71 -1.40
CA VAL A 80 0.40 1.23 -2.54
C VAL A 80 -0.25 -0.04 -3.08
N ALA A 81 -1.03 0.08 -4.15
CA ALA A 81 -1.72 -1.05 -4.77
C ALA A 81 -0.97 -1.57 -6.01
N LYS A 82 -0.92 -2.90 -6.15
CA LYS A 82 -0.28 -3.58 -7.29
C LYS A 82 -1.16 -3.62 -8.55
N ASN A 83 -2.47 -3.39 -8.41
CA ASN A 83 -3.46 -3.43 -9.49
C ASN A 83 -4.37 -2.20 -9.39
N LEU A 84 -4.92 -1.75 -10.52
CA LEU A 84 -5.85 -0.64 -10.56
C LEU A 84 -7.18 -1.06 -9.94
N LEU A 85 -7.67 -0.27 -8.97
CA LEU A 85 -9.05 -0.38 -8.53
C LEU A 85 -9.91 0.51 -9.43
N GLN A 86 -10.89 -0.09 -10.10
CA GLN A 86 -11.75 0.62 -11.04
C GLN A 86 -12.92 1.26 -10.28
N VAL A 87 -12.81 2.57 -10.01
CA VAL A 87 -13.76 3.36 -9.22
C VAL A 87 -13.89 4.75 -9.81
N ASP A 88 -15.05 5.38 -9.62
CA ASP A 88 -15.34 6.73 -10.10
C ASP A 88 -15.00 6.94 -11.59
N GLY A 89 -15.32 5.96 -12.43
CA GLY A 89 -15.06 5.98 -13.87
C GLY A 89 -13.60 5.81 -14.30
N ILE A 90 -12.69 5.58 -13.36
CA ILE A 90 -11.32 5.16 -13.67
C ILE A 90 -11.37 3.68 -14.06
N GLU A 91 -10.97 3.38 -15.29
CA GLU A 91 -11.02 2.03 -15.86
C GLU A 91 -9.68 1.62 -16.46
N ASN A 92 -9.42 0.32 -16.55
CA ASN A 92 -8.23 -0.19 -17.22
C ASN A 92 -8.47 -0.33 -18.74
N ASN A 93 -8.86 0.79 -19.37
CA ASN A 93 -9.17 0.88 -20.79
C ASN A 93 -7.90 1.06 -21.65
N ASP A 94 -8.06 1.25 -22.96
CA ASP A 94 -6.92 1.41 -23.87
C ASP A 94 -6.20 2.75 -23.66
N ASP A 95 -6.93 3.83 -23.35
CA ASP A 95 -6.34 5.14 -23.00
C ASP A 95 -5.41 5.03 -21.77
N HIS A 96 -5.85 4.34 -20.73
CA HIS A 96 -5.05 4.10 -19.52
C HIS A 96 -3.78 3.29 -19.84
N LYS A 97 -3.87 2.32 -20.76
CA LYS A 97 -2.71 1.56 -21.22
C LYS A 97 -1.76 2.43 -22.04
N GLU A 98 -2.27 3.36 -22.83
CA GLU A 98 -1.45 4.32 -23.57
C GLU A 98 -0.70 5.25 -22.61
N GLN A 99 -1.37 5.82 -21.62
CA GLN A 99 -0.72 6.62 -20.57
C GLN A 99 0.38 5.84 -19.83
N ILE A 100 0.18 4.55 -19.57
CA ILE A 100 1.24 3.69 -18.99
C ILE A 100 2.42 3.52 -19.96
N ARG A 101 2.18 3.41 -21.27
CA ARG A 101 3.24 3.29 -22.28
C ARG A 101 4.04 4.57 -22.43
N GLU A 102 3.43 5.72 -22.18
CA GLU A 102 4.10 7.03 -22.18
C GLU A 102 5.12 7.18 -21.05
N LEU A 103 4.95 6.46 -19.93
CA LEU A 103 5.91 6.45 -18.82
C LEU A 103 7.24 5.81 -19.25
N GLN A 104 8.29 6.62 -19.44
CA GLN A 104 9.58 6.16 -19.95
C GLN A 104 10.53 5.79 -18.82
N SER A 105 10.69 6.67 -17.83
CA SER A 105 11.67 6.59 -16.76
C SER A 105 11.06 6.10 -15.45
N GLY A 106 11.91 5.51 -14.59
CA GLY A 106 11.51 5.26 -13.22
C GLY A 106 11.28 6.60 -12.51
N GLY A 107 10.13 6.73 -11.85
CA GLY A 107 9.69 7.99 -11.23
C GLY A 107 8.61 8.72 -12.00
N ASP A 108 8.43 8.42 -13.29
CA ASP A 108 7.35 9.00 -14.08
C ASP A 108 5.99 8.54 -13.54
N PHE A 109 5.04 9.46 -13.44
CA PHE A 109 3.69 9.16 -13.00
C PHE A 109 2.66 10.05 -13.69
N PHE A 110 1.40 9.61 -13.69
CA PHE A 110 0.26 10.43 -14.06
C PHE A 110 -0.84 10.32 -13.01
N ASN A 111 -1.68 11.35 -12.92
CA ASN A 111 -2.77 11.41 -11.96
C ASN A 111 -3.97 10.57 -12.42
N LEU A 112 -4.56 9.84 -11.50
CA LEU A 112 -5.81 9.11 -11.69
C LEU A 112 -6.96 10.05 -11.32
N THR A 113 -7.56 10.64 -12.34
CA THR A 113 -8.68 11.58 -12.18
C THR A 113 -9.98 10.83 -12.44
N GLY A 114 -10.89 10.84 -11.46
CA GLY A 114 -12.21 10.25 -11.62
C GLY A 114 -13.15 11.10 -12.48
N SER A 115 -14.27 10.54 -12.88
CA SER A 115 -15.34 11.22 -13.62
C SER A 115 -15.92 12.42 -12.86
N SER A 116 -15.79 12.43 -11.53
CA SER A 116 -16.12 13.58 -10.68
C SER A 116 -15.17 14.77 -10.83
N GLY A 117 -14.03 14.60 -11.51
CA GLY A 117 -12.92 15.55 -11.56
C GLY A 117 -11.97 15.47 -10.36
N ALA A 118 -12.25 14.62 -9.37
CA ALA A 118 -11.38 14.42 -8.22
C ALA A 118 -10.15 13.59 -8.58
N ILE A 119 -8.98 13.99 -8.08
CA ILE A 119 -7.75 13.19 -8.17
C ILE A 119 -7.76 12.16 -7.04
N LEU A 120 -7.94 10.89 -7.40
CA LEU A 120 -8.05 9.79 -6.43
C LEU A 120 -6.70 9.10 -6.16
N GLY A 121 -5.70 9.33 -7.01
CA GLY A 121 -4.38 8.74 -6.85
C GLY A 121 -3.46 9.04 -8.02
N ALA A 122 -2.38 8.27 -8.13
CA ALA A 122 -1.43 8.34 -9.23
C ALA A 122 -0.98 6.95 -9.65
N ALA A 123 -0.78 6.74 -10.95
CA ALA A 123 -0.09 5.56 -11.47
C ALA A 123 1.41 5.90 -11.61
N LEU A 124 2.26 5.22 -10.84
CA LEU A 124 3.70 5.45 -10.80
C LEU A 124 4.44 4.30 -11.51
N LYS A 125 5.30 4.63 -12.46
CA LYS A 125 6.35 3.71 -12.94
C LYS A 125 7.49 3.71 -11.93
N SER A 126 7.44 2.80 -10.97
CA SER A 126 8.37 2.77 -9.83
C SER A 126 9.81 2.39 -10.18
N CYS A 127 10.02 1.62 -11.25
CA CYS A 127 11.33 1.10 -11.64
C CYS A 127 11.42 0.95 -13.17
N SER A 128 12.58 1.26 -13.75
CA SER A 128 12.84 1.13 -15.20
C SER A 128 12.74 -0.31 -15.71
N LYS A 129 12.96 -1.31 -14.84
CA LYS A 129 12.92 -2.74 -15.18
C LYS A 129 11.49 -3.31 -15.27
N SER A 130 10.46 -2.55 -14.88
CA SER A 130 9.08 -3.01 -14.91
C SER A 130 8.19 -2.05 -15.69
N SER A 131 7.41 -2.59 -16.61
CA SER A 131 6.37 -1.83 -17.33
C SER A 131 5.07 -1.70 -16.54
N LYS A 132 4.88 -2.50 -15.48
CA LYS A 132 3.65 -2.48 -14.68
C LYS A 132 3.75 -1.42 -13.59
N PRO A 133 2.91 -0.38 -13.60
CA PRO A 133 2.94 0.63 -12.56
C PRO A 133 2.49 0.09 -11.20
N VAL A 134 2.72 0.89 -10.17
CA VAL A 134 2.05 0.80 -8.87
C VAL A 134 1.07 1.97 -8.74
N TYR A 135 -0.06 1.71 -8.13
CA TYR A 135 -1.11 2.70 -7.96
C TYR A 135 -1.03 3.27 -6.55
N ILE A 136 -0.80 4.56 -6.45
CA ILE A 136 -0.56 5.26 -5.19
C ILE A 136 -1.78 6.09 -4.87
N SER A 137 -2.23 6.01 -3.62
CA SER A 137 -3.32 6.85 -3.13
C SER A 137 -3.02 7.32 -1.71
N VAL A 138 -3.52 8.51 -1.37
CA VAL A 138 -3.38 9.07 -0.03
C VAL A 138 -4.12 8.19 0.96
N GLY A 139 -3.46 7.80 2.05
CA GLY A 139 -4.10 7.17 3.20
C GLY A 139 -4.51 8.21 4.24
N HIS A 140 -3.52 8.79 4.92
CA HIS A 140 -3.73 9.76 6.01
C HIS A 140 -2.55 10.72 6.14
N LYS A 141 -2.79 11.98 6.54
CA LYS A 141 -1.78 13.02 6.86
C LYS A 141 -0.63 13.19 5.85
N ILE A 142 -0.88 12.96 4.56
CA ILE A 142 0.14 13.13 3.52
C ILE A 142 -0.48 13.63 2.21
N SER A 143 0.25 14.46 1.46
CA SER A 143 -0.17 14.85 0.12
C SER A 143 0.11 13.74 -0.90
N LEU A 144 -0.64 13.70 -1.99
CA LEU A 144 -0.43 12.71 -3.06
C LEU A 144 0.98 12.85 -3.67
N GLU A 145 1.42 14.08 -3.94
CA GLU A 145 2.73 14.33 -4.53
C GLU A 145 3.87 13.84 -3.62
N THR A 146 3.81 14.15 -2.32
CA THR A 146 4.79 13.64 -1.35
C THR A 146 4.75 12.12 -1.27
N ALA A 147 3.56 11.52 -1.28
CA ALA A 147 3.40 10.08 -1.26
C ALA A 147 4.06 9.41 -2.49
N VAL A 148 3.86 9.95 -3.69
CA VAL A 148 4.48 9.44 -4.93
C VAL A 148 6.01 9.51 -4.85
N ARG A 149 6.55 10.66 -4.44
CA ARG A 149 8.01 10.85 -4.30
C ARG A 149 8.63 9.89 -3.28
N LEU A 150 7.99 9.74 -2.12
CA LEU A 150 8.46 8.80 -1.08
C LEU A 150 8.42 7.36 -1.58
N VAL A 151 7.31 6.94 -2.20
CA VAL A 151 7.20 5.59 -2.76
C VAL A 151 8.29 5.34 -3.78
N HIS A 152 8.53 6.26 -4.72
CA HIS A 152 9.60 6.12 -5.69
C HIS A 152 10.98 6.00 -5.02
N SER A 153 11.29 6.82 -4.02
CA SER A 153 12.57 6.78 -3.30
C SER A 153 12.82 5.46 -2.56
N CYS A 154 11.75 4.74 -2.19
CA CYS A 154 11.81 3.44 -1.56
C CYS A 154 11.75 2.27 -2.55
N CYS A 155 11.71 2.52 -3.86
CA CYS A 155 11.63 1.47 -4.89
C CYS A 155 13.00 1.16 -5.49
N GLN A 156 13.63 0.05 -5.07
CA GLN A 156 14.70 -0.59 -5.85
C GLN A 156 14.13 -1.50 -6.95
N TYR A 157 12.98 -2.10 -6.66
CA TYR A 157 12.21 -2.97 -7.54
C TYR A 157 10.86 -2.33 -7.85
N ARG A 158 9.95 -3.08 -8.51
CA ARG A 158 8.59 -2.60 -8.79
C ARG A 158 7.82 -2.21 -7.51
N VAL A 159 7.95 -2.99 -6.45
CA VAL A 159 7.23 -2.79 -5.19
C VAL A 159 8.19 -2.12 -4.20
N PRO A 160 7.76 -1.08 -3.44
CA PRO A 160 8.63 -0.38 -2.52
C PRO A 160 9.09 -1.30 -1.38
N GLU A 161 10.32 -1.07 -0.95
CA GLU A 161 11.04 -1.95 -0.04
C GLU A 161 10.27 -2.30 1.25
N PRO A 162 9.58 -1.36 1.95
CA PRO A 162 8.81 -1.71 3.15
C PRO A 162 7.72 -2.77 2.88
N THR A 163 6.89 -2.57 1.85
CA THR A 163 5.83 -3.53 1.49
C THR A 163 6.39 -4.83 0.93
N ARG A 164 7.52 -4.78 0.21
CA ARG A 164 8.21 -5.97 -0.31
C ARG A 164 8.74 -6.83 0.83
N GLN A 165 9.38 -6.22 1.82
CA GLN A 165 9.95 -6.90 2.98
C GLN A 165 8.87 -7.50 3.88
N ALA A 166 7.71 -6.85 4.02
CA ALA A 166 6.54 -7.40 4.70
C ALA A 166 5.94 -8.62 3.98
N ASP A 167 5.79 -8.57 2.65
CA ASP A 167 5.29 -9.69 1.83
C ASP A 167 6.24 -10.90 1.88
N ILE A 168 7.56 -10.69 1.84
CA ILE A 168 8.54 -11.77 1.96
C ILE A 168 8.43 -12.46 3.34
N ARG A 169 8.46 -11.68 4.42
CA ARG A 169 8.44 -12.21 5.79
C ARG A 169 7.15 -12.93 6.12
N SER A 170 6.01 -12.35 5.75
CA SER A 170 4.71 -12.99 5.98
C SER A 170 4.61 -14.34 5.27
N ARG A 171 5.09 -14.44 4.02
CA ARG A 171 5.15 -15.71 3.27
C ARG A 171 6.10 -16.72 3.91
N GLU A 172 7.30 -16.30 4.27
CA GLU A 172 8.28 -17.17 4.93
C GLU A 172 7.75 -17.70 6.28
N PHE A 173 7.10 -16.83 7.06
CA PHE A 173 6.50 -17.18 8.34
C PHE A 173 5.35 -18.19 8.16
N LEU A 174 4.50 -18.01 7.15
CA LEU A 174 3.44 -18.98 6.81
C LEU A 174 4.01 -20.33 6.39
N CYS A 175 5.06 -20.37 5.56
CA CYS A 175 5.70 -21.60 5.15
C CYS A 175 6.27 -22.38 6.35
N LYS A 176 7.00 -21.70 7.25
CA LYS A 176 7.61 -22.33 8.43
C LYS A 176 6.56 -22.91 9.38
N ASN A 177 5.47 -22.19 9.64
CA ASN A 177 4.45 -22.63 10.59
C ASN A 177 3.41 -23.60 9.99
N ARG A 178 3.29 -23.70 8.67
CA ARG A 178 2.53 -24.78 8.02
C ARG A 178 3.20 -26.14 8.18
N SER A 179 4.54 -26.19 8.14
CA SER A 179 5.32 -27.42 8.31
C SER A 179 5.35 -27.96 9.74
N GLN A 180 4.93 -27.18 10.74
CA GLN A 180 4.84 -27.61 12.15
C GLN A 180 3.45 -28.14 12.54
N ASN A 181 2.45 -28.01 11.67
CA ASN A 181 1.06 -28.43 11.91
C ASN A 181 0.64 -29.60 10.99
N ILE A 182 1.60 -30.37 10.48
CA ILE A 182 1.41 -31.63 9.74
C ILE A 182 2.13 -32.73 10.50
#